data_AF-A0AAD6VD20-F1
#
_entry.id   AF-A0AAD6VD20-F1
#
_cell.length_a   1.000
_cell.length_b   1.000
_cell.length_c   1.000
_cell.angle_alpha   90.00
_cell.angle_beta   90.00
_cell.angle_gamma   90.00
#
_symmetry.space_group_name_H-M   'P 1'
#
loop_
_entity.id
_entity.type
_entity.pdbx_description
1 polymer ?
#
loop_
_entity_poly.entity_id
_entity_poly.type
_entity_poly.pdbx_seq_one_letter_code
_entity_poly.pdbx_strand_id
1 'polypeptide(L)'
;MVPGCATSAAPFKAATSNATPGTLSRPSLTSPSQTMVTRSKWLRLVSDSCLATLALAPAAQAQSAGFRWQFTDSAPTFFTTCDLVSVTVSPETTGGAGLGMPPYYMMSFPAGGTPLTELIGTNASDLKWVPRHPDNTQLMLMVIDSNGTSGGVKPTLFNMRTGTSTSCLAPPTPDFSTFNISGNSTVVSTCEPWGLRIDGGEPPYTVILASTGWNFPTNVTLGPMDSVFTFINRAAPMQHLLAAVTDATGRWASGIPLVKTIGSWDTECTGMVSSSGTDLSFISSSPSSRSTDMHRRTVIASLIVAALILLCLAGILVWWWRRRRRAHNAVVAEISAVSPFDYLTIYAERQTAPNEFAEPSVVSVWSSARSKLPGPPHGVSPQSDEMPPPYA
;
A
#
# COMPACT_ATOMS: atom_id res chain seq x y z
N MET A 1 -2.30 -48.62 -31.31
CA MET A 1 -3.75 -48.39 -31.47
C MET A 1 -4.43 -48.81 -30.18
N VAL A 2 -4.76 -47.84 -29.34
CA VAL A 2 -5.46 -48.03 -28.05
C VAL A 2 -6.56 -46.96 -28.02
N PRO A 3 -7.81 -47.30 -27.70
CA PRO A 3 -8.94 -46.39 -27.91
C PRO A 3 -9.04 -45.34 -26.80
N GLY A 4 -9.37 -44.13 -27.23
CA GLY A 4 -9.43 -42.93 -26.40
C GLY A 4 -10.60 -42.93 -25.42
N CYS A 5 -10.31 -42.52 -24.19
CA CYS A 5 -11.30 -42.20 -23.18
C CYS A 5 -11.65 -40.73 -23.33
N ALA A 6 -12.84 -40.44 -23.89
CA ALA A 6 -13.39 -39.10 -23.98
C ALA A 6 -13.97 -38.70 -22.62
N THR A 7 -13.32 -37.79 -21.91
CA THR A 7 -13.88 -37.14 -20.72
C THR A 7 -14.69 -35.93 -21.13
N SER A 8 -16.01 -36.10 -21.06
CA SER A 8 -17.02 -35.03 -21.14
C SER A 8 -16.83 -34.06 -19.97
N ALA A 9 -16.54 -32.80 -20.28
CA ALA A 9 -16.62 -31.70 -19.33
C ALA A 9 -18.11 -31.37 -19.11
N ALA A 10 -18.59 -31.56 -17.88
CA ALA A 10 -19.93 -31.12 -17.48
C ALA A 10 -19.93 -29.60 -17.30
N PRO A 11 -20.93 -28.88 -17.84
CA PRO A 11 -21.09 -27.45 -17.57
C PRO A 11 -21.56 -27.22 -16.13
N PHE A 12 -20.99 -26.21 -15.48
CA PHE A 12 -21.40 -25.70 -14.18
C PHE A 12 -22.86 -25.23 -14.29
N LYS A 13 -23.78 -25.94 -13.62
CA LYS A 13 -25.21 -25.61 -13.57
C LYS A 13 -25.43 -24.45 -12.62
N ALA A 14 -25.74 -23.28 -13.17
CA ALA A 14 -26.43 -22.22 -12.43
C ALA A 14 -27.84 -22.72 -12.05
N ALA A 15 -28.17 -22.67 -10.77
CA ALA A 15 -29.49 -23.01 -10.26
C ALA A 15 -30.51 -21.97 -10.77
N THR A 16 -31.28 -22.35 -11.79
CA THR A 16 -32.42 -21.57 -12.30
C THR A 16 -33.66 -21.94 -11.47
N SER A 17 -34.11 -21.04 -10.60
CA SER A 17 -35.43 -21.17 -9.97
C SER A 17 -36.50 -20.76 -10.98
N ASN A 18 -37.21 -21.74 -11.54
CA ASN A 18 -38.40 -21.51 -12.35
C ASN A 18 -39.53 -20.96 -11.47
N ALA A 19 -39.77 -19.65 -11.53
CA ALA A 19 -40.98 -19.03 -11.02
C ALA A 19 -42.04 -18.98 -12.14
N THR A 20 -43.16 -19.65 -11.89
CA THR A 20 -44.36 -19.69 -12.74
C THR A 20 -45.06 -18.32 -12.77
N PRO A 21 -45.60 -17.86 -13.90
CA PRO A 21 -46.28 -16.56 -13.98
C PRO A 21 -47.69 -16.65 -13.36
N GLY A 22 -47.84 -16.10 -12.16
CA GLY A 22 -49.14 -15.86 -11.53
C GLY A 22 -49.77 -14.59 -12.09
N THR A 23 -50.82 -14.77 -12.89
CA THR A 23 -51.73 -13.71 -13.34
C THR A 23 -52.48 -13.15 -12.13
N LEU A 24 -52.28 -11.86 -11.81
CA LEU A 24 -53.09 -11.18 -10.79
C LEU A 24 -53.64 -9.85 -11.30
N SER A 25 -54.94 -9.77 -11.08
CA SER A 25 -55.93 -8.83 -11.59
C SER A 25 -55.73 -7.43 -11.05
N ARG A 26 -55.97 -6.46 -11.93
CA ARG A 26 -56.05 -5.02 -11.67
C ARG A 26 -57.39 -4.69 -10.99
N PRO A 27 -57.40 -3.94 -9.87
CA PRO A 27 -58.55 -3.14 -9.51
C PRO A 27 -58.28 -1.68 -9.88
N SER A 28 -59.13 -1.16 -10.75
CA SER A 28 -59.48 0.26 -10.76
C SER A 28 -60.10 0.64 -9.41
N LEU A 29 -59.86 1.86 -8.93
CA LEU A 29 -60.89 2.87 -8.68
C LEU A 29 -60.32 4.10 -7.92
N THR A 30 -60.73 5.26 -8.44
CA THR A 30 -61.14 6.50 -7.75
C THR A 30 -60.16 7.33 -6.93
N SER A 31 -59.85 8.49 -7.53
CA SER A 31 -59.65 9.79 -6.88
C SER A 31 -60.76 10.11 -5.87
N PRO A 32 -60.41 10.79 -4.76
CA PRO A 32 -61.16 11.99 -4.45
C PRO A 32 -60.30 13.19 -3.99
N SER A 33 -60.79 14.34 -4.46
CA SER A 33 -60.86 15.67 -3.86
C SER A 33 -60.01 16.04 -2.64
N GLN A 34 -59.38 17.19 -2.82
CA GLN A 34 -58.86 18.11 -1.83
C GLN A 34 -59.88 18.45 -0.74
N THR A 35 -59.42 18.50 0.51
CA THR A 35 -59.98 19.37 1.56
C THR A 35 -58.86 19.90 2.44
N MET A 36 -58.70 21.22 2.44
CA MET A 36 -58.03 21.99 3.49
C MET A 36 -58.70 21.72 4.84
N VAL A 37 -57.92 21.35 5.86
CA VAL A 37 -58.31 21.56 7.26
C VAL A 37 -57.12 22.13 8.03
N THR A 38 -57.45 23.18 8.76
CA THR A 38 -56.65 24.03 9.64
C THR A 38 -56.18 23.33 10.92
N ARG A 39 -55.03 23.80 11.40
CA ARG A 39 -54.55 23.86 12.79
C ARG A 39 -55.26 22.97 13.84
N SER A 40 -54.51 22.06 14.44
CA SER A 40 -54.58 21.87 15.90
C SER A 40 -53.26 21.34 16.46
N LYS A 41 -52.71 22.08 17.43
CA LYS A 41 -51.62 21.65 18.31
C LYS A 41 -52.19 20.62 19.27
N TRP A 42 -51.67 19.41 19.27
CA TRP A 42 -51.79 18.48 20.39
C TRP A 42 -50.48 17.75 20.60
N LEU A 43 -49.99 17.85 21.84
CA LEU A 43 -48.87 17.10 22.38
C LEU A 43 -49.03 15.61 22.07
N ARG A 44 -47.99 15.02 21.47
CA ARG A 44 -47.71 13.60 21.62
C ARG A 44 -46.25 13.47 22.05
N LEU A 45 -46.08 13.13 23.33
CA LEU A 45 -44.92 12.41 23.84
C LEU A 45 -44.86 11.10 23.03
N VAL A 46 -44.03 11.09 21.99
CA VAL A 46 -43.65 9.86 21.30
C VAL A 46 -42.40 9.36 22.02
N SER A 47 -42.53 8.17 22.61
CA SER A 47 -41.45 7.46 23.24
C SER A 47 -40.30 7.26 22.25
N ASP A 48 -39.14 7.82 22.57
CA ASP A 48 -37.86 7.53 21.94
C ASP A 48 -37.48 6.06 22.16
N SER A 49 -38.08 5.17 21.37
CA SER A 49 -37.52 3.84 21.14
C SER A 49 -36.36 4.01 20.18
N CYS A 50 -35.21 4.33 20.75
CA CYS A 50 -33.92 4.32 20.08
C CYS A 50 -33.61 2.87 19.67
N LEU A 51 -34.16 2.44 18.53
CA LEU A 51 -33.76 1.24 17.80
C LEU A 51 -32.32 1.48 17.34
N ALA A 52 -31.38 1.21 18.24
CA ALA A 52 -29.98 1.06 17.93
C ALA A 52 -29.83 -0.21 17.09
N THR A 53 -30.06 -0.09 15.79
CA THR A 53 -29.68 -1.09 14.81
C THR A 53 -28.17 -1.21 14.88
N LEU A 54 -27.65 -2.16 15.66
CA LEU A 54 -26.26 -2.59 15.58
C LEU A 54 -26.06 -3.11 14.15
N ALA A 55 -25.56 -2.25 13.28
CA ALA A 55 -24.95 -2.68 12.03
C ALA A 55 -23.71 -3.50 12.43
N LEU A 56 -23.87 -4.81 12.54
CA LEU A 56 -22.74 -5.73 12.53
C LEU A 56 -22.07 -5.57 11.16
N ALA A 57 -21.11 -4.66 11.07
CA ALA A 57 -20.19 -4.64 9.96
C ALA A 57 -19.55 -6.04 9.91
N PRO A 58 -19.62 -6.76 8.78
CA PRO A 58 -18.97 -8.05 8.66
C PRO A 58 -17.49 -7.84 8.95
N ALA A 59 -16.99 -8.48 10.01
CA ALA A 59 -15.57 -8.48 10.31
C ALA A 59 -14.88 -9.15 9.12
N ALA A 60 -14.07 -8.39 8.38
CA ALA A 60 -13.22 -8.94 7.35
C ALA A 60 -12.28 -9.95 8.01
N GLN A 61 -12.56 -11.25 7.85
CA GLN A 61 -11.64 -12.28 8.31
C GLN A 61 -10.39 -12.20 7.44
N ALA A 62 -9.24 -11.95 8.08
CA ALA A 62 -7.95 -12.06 7.42
C ALA A 62 -7.81 -13.50 6.94
N GLN A 63 -7.84 -13.71 5.63
CA GLN A 63 -7.60 -15.02 5.04
C GLN A 63 -6.12 -15.35 5.24
N SER A 64 -5.77 -16.52 5.77
CA SER A 64 -4.37 -16.98 5.75
C SER A 64 -4.12 -17.80 4.49
N ALA A 65 -2.90 -17.76 3.94
CA ALA A 65 -2.50 -18.69 2.88
C ALA A 65 -2.70 -20.12 3.38
N GLY A 66 -3.52 -20.91 2.68
CA GLY A 66 -3.78 -22.29 3.08
C GLY A 66 -2.64 -23.24 2.73
N PHE A 67 -1.86 -22.88 1.71
CA PHE A 67 -0.76 -23.66 1.15
C PHE A 67 0.22 -22.73 0.42
N ARG A 68 1.35 -23.29 -0.03
CA ARG A 68 2.28 -22.65 -0.96
C ARG A 68 2.27 -23.35 -2.28
N TRP A 69 2.70 -22.64 -3.32
CA TRP A 69 2.92 -23.25 -4.62
C TRP A 69 4.21 -22.72 -5.24
N GLN A 70 4.80 -23.51 -6.13
CA GLN A 70 6.01 -23.14 -6.87
C GLN A 70 6.08 -23.86 -8.21
N PHE A 71 6.90 -23.34 -9.11
CA PHE A 71 7.25 -24.07 -10.33
C PHE A 71 8.25 -25.17 -9.97
N THR A 72 8.14 -26.33 -10.64
CA THR A 72 9.06 -27.45 -10.41
C THR A 72 10.48 -27.11 -10.90
N ASP A 73 10.55 -26.41 -12.02
CA ASP A 73 11.79 -25.87 -12.56
C ASP A 73 12.19 -24.58 -11.82
N SER A 74 13.46 -24.18 -11.95
CA SER A 74 13.92 -22.90 -11.40
C SER A 74 12.98 -21.78 -11.83
N ALA A 75 12.59 -20.93 -10.88
CA ALA A 75 11.52 -19.95 -11.07
C ALA A 75 11.77 -19.12 -12.35
N PRO A 76 11.00 -19.36 -13.43
CA PRO A 76 11.28 -18.70 -14.70
C PRO A 76 10.91 -17.22 -14.59
N THR A 77 11.69 -16.35 -15.22
CA THR A 77 11.37 -14.90 -15.27
C THR A 77 10.39 -14.56 -16.39
N PHE A 78 10.17 -15.50 -17.32
CA PHE A 78 9.26 -15.38 -18.43
C PHE A 78 8.58 -16.72 -18.71
N PHE A 79 7.38 -16.68 -19.27
CA PHE A 79 6.71 -17.86 -19.80
C PHE A 79 6.61 -17.75 -21.31
N THR A 80 6.58 -18.90 -21.96
CA THR A 80 6.33 -19.00 -23.38
C THR A 80 4.85 -19.35 -23.59
N THR A 81 4.17 -18.62 -24.47
CA THR A 81 2.76 -18.87 -24.79
C THR A 81 2.55 -20.31 -25.26
N CYS A 82 1.53 -20.98 -24.74
CA CYS A 82 1.18 -22.37 -25.05
C CYS A 82 2.17 -23.46 -24.64
N ASP A 83 3.25 -23.13 -23.93
CA ASP A 83 4.18 -24.14 -23.40
C ASP A 83 3.66 -24.71 -22.06
N LEU A 84 3.98 -25.98 -21.80
CA LEU A 84 3.58 -26.65 -20.56
C LEU A 84 4.51 -26.24 -19.41
N VAL A 85 3.93 -25.77 -18.32
CA VAL A 85 4.63 -25.37 -17.09
C VAL A 85 4.23 -26.30 -15.96
N SER A 86 5.23 -26.89 -15.27
CA SER A 86 4.98 -27.75 -14.11
C SER A 86 4.88 -26.94 -12.83
N VAL A 87 3.84 -27.19 -12.05
CA VAL A 87 3.54 -26.54 -10.78
C VAL A 87 3.45 -27.60 -9.68
N THR A 88 3.91 -27.26 -8.48
CA THR A 88 3.76 -28.08 -7.27
C THR A 88 3.19 -27.24 -6.15
N VAL A 89 2.40 -27.88 -5.30
CA VAL A 89 1.82 -27.32 -4.08
C VAL A 89 2.47 -28.00 -2.88
N SER A 90 2.84 -27.21 -1.89
CA SER A 90 3.45 -27.65 -0.63
C SER A 90 2.74 -27.01 0.56
N PRO A 91 2.79 -27.63 1.76
CA PRO A 91 2.17 -27.04 2.94
C PRO A 91 2.87 -25.74 3.37
N GLU A 92 2.12 -24.77 3.91
CA GLU A 92 2.72 -23.55 4.47
C GLU A 92 3.57 -23.84 5.73
N THR A 93 3.19 -24.85 6.53
CA THR A 93 3.89 -25.23 7.76
C THR A 93 4.40 -26.67 7.76
N THR A 94 5.57 -26.87 8.36
CA THR A 94 6.23 -28.17 8.49
C THR A 94 5.52 -29.00 9.56
N GLY A 95 4.43 -29.70 9.22
CA GLY A 95 3.78 -30.56 10.23
C GLY A 95 2.38 -31.09 9.95
N GLY A 96 1.62 -30.62 8.97
CA GLY A 96 0.34 -31.27 8.65
C GLY A 96 -0.63 -30.48 7.79
N ALA A 97 -1.46 -31.25 7.06
CA ALA A 97 -2.77 -30.88 6.51
C ALA A 97 -2.91 -29.42 6.02
N GLY A 98 -2.18 -29.07 4.96
CA GLY A 98 -2.21 -27.72 4.43
C GLY A 98 -1.86 -27.67 2.95
N LEU A 99 -2.26 -28.66 2.16
CA LEU A 99 -2.09 -28.64 0.70
C LEU A 99 -3.27 -27.96 -0.01
N GLY A 100 -4.27 -27.45 0.72
CA GLY A 100 -5.56 -27.10 0.14
C GLY A 100 -6.38 -28.33 -0.28
N MET A 101 -7.56 -28.08 -0.84
CA MET A 101 -8.51 -29.10 -1.29
C MET A 101 -8.58 -29.12 -2.84
N PRO A 102 -8.09 -30.18 -3.52
CA PRO A 102 -8.16 -30.26 -4.98
C PRO A 102 -9.61 -30.25 -5.50
N PRO A 103 -9.86 -29.88 -6.77
CA PRO A 103 -8.89 -29.45 -7.78
C PRO A 103 -8.21 -28.10 -7.49
N TYR A 104 -7.07 -27.89 -8.14
CA TYR A 104 -6.31 -26.64 -8.10
C TYR A 104 -6.50 -25.86 -9.39
N TYR A 105 -6.57 -24.55 -9.26
CA TYR A 105 -6.72 -23.62 -10.38
C TYR A 105 -5.62 -22.56 -10.34
N MET A 106 -5.05 -22.27 -11.50
CA MET A 106 -4.20 -21.09 -11.70
C MET A 106 -5.09 -19.91 -12.05
N MET A 107 -5.00 -18.85 -11.26
CA MET A 107 -5.51 -17.53 -11.60
C MET A 107 -4.37 -16.68 -12.14
N SER A 108 -4.54 -16.16 -13.34
CA SER A 108 -3.59 -15.28 -14.00
C SER A 108 -4.23 -13.92 -14.24
N PHE A 109 -3.54 -12.87 -13.80
CA PHE A 109 -4.00 -11.48 -13.88
C PHE A 109 -3.08 -10.71 -14.85
N PRO A 110 -3.48 -10.59 -16.13
CA PRO A 110 -2.72 -9.83 -17.11
C PRO A 110 -2.88 -8.33 -16.90
N ALA A 111 -1.77 -7.58 -16.84
CA ALA A 111 -1.81 -6.13 -16.76
C ALA A 111 -2.59 -5.54 -17.96
N GLY A 112 -3.66 -4.78 -17.70
CA GLY A 112 -4.56 -4.23 -18.71
C GLY A 112 -5.48 -5.24 -19.40
N GLY A 113 -5.37 -6.54 -19.11
CA GLY A 113 -6.20 -7.59 -19.73
C GLY A 113 -7.38 -8.01 -18.86
N THR A 114 -7.88 -9.23 -19.11
CA THR A 114 -8.94 -9.88 -18.32
C THR A 114 -8.36 -11.09 -17.59
N PRO A 115 -8.65 -11.28 -16.28
CA PRO A 115 -8.20 -12.47 -15.56
C PRO A 115 -8.64 -13.77 -16.22
N LEU A 116 -7.79 -14.79 -16.12
CA LEU A 116 -8.08 -16.14 -16.57
C LEU A 116 -7.88 -17.13 -15.41
N THR A 117 -8.87 -18.00 -15.20
CA THR A 117 -8.82 -19.10 -14.23
C THR A 117 -8.78 -20.42 -14.97
N GLU A 118 -7.75 -21.23 -14.74
CA GLU A 118 -7.53 -22.49 -15.45
C GLU A 118 -7.35 -23.65 -14.47
N LEU A 119 -7.98 -24.78 -14.73
CA LEU A 119 -7.72 -26.02 -14.00
C LEU A 119 -6.29 -26.49 -14.28
N ILE A 120 -5.50 -26.68 -13.24
CA ILE A 120 -4.10 -27.16 -13.37
C ILE A 120 -3.90 -28.59 -12.86
N GLY A 121 -4.91 -29.18 -12.21
CA GLY A 121 -4.91 -30.59 -11.83
C GLY A 121 -5.53 -30.86 -10.46
N THR A 122 -5.49 -32.13 -10.04
CA THR A 122 -5.99 -32.59 -8.73
C THR A 122 -4.88 -33.17 -7.84
N ASN A 123 -3.68 -33.42 -8.39
CA ASN A 123 -2.54 -33.92 -7.65
C ASN A 123 -1.56 -32.78 -7.34
N ALA A 124 -1.45 -32.40 -6.06
CA ALA A 124 -0.59 -31.31 -5.60
C ALA A 124 0.88 -31.42 -6.06
N SER A 125 1.40 -32.62 -6.32
CA SER A 125 2.79 -32.83 -6.73
C SER A 125 3.01 -32.89 -8.25
N ASP A 126 1.95 -32.87 -9.05
CA ASP A 126 2.04 -32.95 -10.51
C ASP A 126 0.95 -32.11 -11.18
N LEU A 127 0.97 -30.80 -10.93
CA LEU A 127 0.08 -29.85 -11.57
C LEU A 127 0.70 -29.34 -12.86
N LYS A 128 -0.12 -29.14 -13.89
CA LYS A 128 0.29 -28.69 -15.21
C LYS A 128 -0.50 -27.46 -15.60
N TRP A 129 0.20 -26.39 -15.95
CA TRP A 129 -0.40 -25.16 -16.44
C TRP A 129 0.08 -24.85 -17.85
N VAL A 130 -0.79 -24.31 -18.70
CA VAL A 130 -0.45 -23.87 -20.06
C VAL A 130 -0.82 -22.40 -20.18
N PRO A 131 0.14 -21.46 -20.19
CA PRO A 131 -0.17 -20.04 -20.26
C PRO A 131 -0.86 -19.67 -21.59
N ARG A 132 -2.08 -19.12 -21.50
CA ARG A 132 -2.89 -18.71 -22.67
C ARG A 132 -2.96 -17.19 -22.87
N HIS A 133 -1.84 -16.52 -22.64
CA HIS A 133 -1.75 -15.07 -22.78
C HIS A 133 -0.90 -14.70 -24.01
N PRO A 134 -1.23 -13.58 -24.69
CA PRO A 134 -0.44 -13.11 -25.82
C PRO A 134 0.96 -12.68 -25.36
N ASP A 135 1.87 -12.59 -26.32
CA ASP A 135 3.23 -12.12 -26.09
C ASP A 135 3.25 -10.70 -25.50
N ASN A 136 4.34 -10.37 -24.79
CA ASN A 136 4.53 -9.07 -24.15
C ASN A 136 3.47 -8.70 -23.07
N THR A 137 2.71 -9.69 -22.60
CA THR A 137 1.80 -9.53 -21.45
C THR A 137 2.54 -9.73 -20.14
N GLN A 138 2.30 -8.86 -19.15
CA GLN A 138 2.77 -9.05 -17.78
C GLN A 138 1.71 -9.73 -16.92
N LEU A 139 2.08 -10.82 -16.24
CA LEU A 139 1.19 -11.64 -15.43
C LEU A 139 1.57 -11.56 -13.95
N MET A 140 0.56 -11.33 -13.12
CA MET A 140 0.58 -11.76 -11.72
C MET A 140 -0.13 -13.09 -11.61
N LEU A 141 0.44 -14.04 -10.87
CA LEU A 141 -0.06 -15.39 -10.75
C LEU A 141 -0.40 -15.74 -9.30
N MET A 142 -1.47 -16.51 -9.15
CA MET A 142 -1.93 -17.08 -7.89
C MET A 142 -2.53 -18.47 -8.15
N VAL A 143 -2.32 -19.40 -7.22
CA VAL A 143 -3.03 -20.68 -7.24
C VAL A 143 -4.12 -20.64 -6.17
N ILE A 144 -5.31 -21.12 -6.51
CA ILE A 144 -6.40 -21.35 -5.57
C ILE A 144 -6.82 -22.82 -5.63
N ASP A 145 -7.39 -23.31 -4.54
CA ASP A 145 -8.00 -24.63 -4.49
C ASP A 145 -9.52 -24.59 -4.76
N SER A 146 -10.18 -25.74 -4.70
CA SER A 146 -11.62 -25.85 -4.97
C SER A 146 -12.53 -25.19 -3.93
N ASN A 147 -12.01 -24.91 -2.74
CA ASN A 147 -12.71 -24.15 -1.70
C ASN A 147 -12.45 -22.64 -1.82
N GLY A 148 -11.68 -22.20 -2.82
CA GLY A 148 -11.26 -20.81 -2.98
C GLY A 148 -10.14 -20.39 -2.01
N THR A 149 -9.50 -21.35 -1.33
CA THR A 149 -8.35 -21.08 -0.47
C THR A 149 -7.17 -20.69 -1.34
N SER A 150 -6.55 -19.54 -1.06
CA SER A 150 -5.38 -19.06 -1.80
C SER A 150 -4.10 -19.74 -1.33
N GLY A 151 -3.25 -20.09 -2.30
CA GLY A 151 -1.86 -20.48 -2.10
C GLY A 151 -0.88 -19.30 -2.11
N GLY A 152 -1.41 -18.07 -2.13
CA GLY A 152 -0.63 -16.83 -2.20
C GLY A 152 -0.24 -16.38 -3.60
N VAL A 153 0.25 -15.13 -3.65
CA VAL A 153 0.66 -14.43 -4.86
C VAL A 153 2.17 -14.48 -5.00
N LYS A 154 2.68 -14.80 -6.20
CA LYS A 154 4.13 -14.82 -6.42
C LYS A 154 4.77 -13.43 -6.21
N PRO A 155 6.00 -13.37 -5.70
CA PRO A 155 6.71 -12.10 -5.47
C PRO A 155 7.20 -11.42 -6.74
N THR A 156 7.06 -12.05 -7.90
CA THR A 156 7.54 -11.57 -9.20
C THR A 156 6.39 -11.47 -10.19
N LEU A 157 6.41 -10.43 -11.02
CA LEU A 157 5.64 -10.40 -12.26
C LEU A 157 6.37 -11.24 -13.31
N PHE A 158 5.60 -11.91 -14.17
CA PHE A 158 6.14 -12.76 -15.23
C PHE A 158 5.80 -12.15 -16.59
N ASN A 159 6.76 -12.13 -17.50
CA ASN A 159 6.52 -11.65 -18.86
C ASN A 159 6.22 -12.82 -19.80
N MET A 160 5.24 -12.65 -20.68
CA MET A 160 4.96 -13.60 -21.75
C MET A 160 5.88 -13.38 -22.96
N ARG A 161 6.34 -14.48 -23.54
CA ARG A 161 7.07 -14.54 -24.81
C ARG A 161 6.30 -15.37 -25.83
N THR A 162 6.48 -15.04 -27.10
CA THR A 162 5.93 -15.79 -28.21
C THR A 162 6.40 -17.25 -28.15
N GLY A 163 5.45 -18.17 -28.17
CA GLY A 163 5.73 -19.59 -28.24
C GLY A 163 5.84 -20.14 -29.65
N THR A 164 6.09 -21.44 -29.72
CA THR A 164 6.12 -22.19 -30.99
C THR A 164 4.73 -22.32 -31.62
N SER A 165 3.68 -22.10 -30.83
CA SER A 165 2.28 -22.15 -31.25
C SER A 165 1.44 -21.09 -30.56
N THR A 166 0.39 -20.63 -31.23
CA THR A 166 -0.68 -19.78 -30.69
C THR A 166 -2.00 -20.54 -30.56
N SER A 167 -1.99 -21.86 -30.80
CA SER A 167 -3.20 -22.70 -30.87
C SER A 167 -4.01 -22.77 -29.56
N CYS A 168 -3.36 -22.51 -28.41
CA CYS A 168 -4.03 -22.47 -27.11
C CYS A 168 -4.68 -21.12 -26.79
N LEU A 169 -4.34 -20.05 -27.54
CA LEU A 169 -4.90 -18.73 -27.31
C LEU A 169 -6.39 -18.76 -27.64
N ALA A 170 -7.20 -18.18 -26.77
CA ALA A 170 -8.59 -17.93 -27.09
C ALA A 170 -8.65 -17.04 -28.35
N PRO A 171 -9.60 -17.28 -29.27
CA PRO A 171 -9.87 -16.33 -30.33
C PRO A 171 -10.08 -14.94 -29.72
N PRO A 172 -9.63 -13.86 -30.38
CA PRO A 172 -9.86 -12.52 -29.88
C PRO A 172 -11.36 -12.35 -29.63
N THR A 173 -11.72 -12.16 -28.36
CA THR A 173 -13.11 -11.91 -27.99
C THR A 173 -13.49 -10.61 -28.68
N PRO A 174 -14.55 -10.57 -29.50
CA PRO A 174 -14.94 -9.34 -30.16
C PRO A 174 -15.16 -8.25 -29.10
N ASP A 175 -14.71 -7.02 -29.39
CA ASP A 175 -14.50 -5.82 -28.55
C ASP A 175 -15.72 -5.31 -27.71
N PHE A 176 -16.61 -6.20 -27.28
CA PHE A 176 -17.87 -5.88 -26.62
C PHE A 176 -17.82 -5.92 -25.08
N SER A 177 -16.64 -5.99 -24.44
CA SER A 177 -16.62 -5.86 -22.98
C SER A 177 -16.80 -4.40 -22.59
N THR A 178 -18.07 -3.97 -22.52
CA THR A 178 -18.46 -2.74 -21.81
C THR A 178 -18.08 -2.78 -20.33
N PHE A 179 -17.70 -3.96 -19.81
CA PHE A 179 -17.26 -4.18 -18.45
C PHE A 179 -15.73 -4.03 -18.31
N ASN A 180 -15.29 -2.92 -17.73
CA ASN A 180 -13.89 -2.54 -17.62
C ASN A 180 -13.60 -1.93 -16.24
N ILE A 181 -12.38 -2.14 -15.74
CA ILE A 181 -11.84 -1.43 -14.58
C ILE A 181 -10.72 -0.50 -15.03
N SER A 182 -10.60 0.67 -14.39
CA SER A 182 -9.47 1.58 -14.55
C SER A 182 -9.01 2.14 -13.20
N GLY A 183 -7.73 2.49 -13.11
CA GLY A 183 -7.12 3.13 -11.94
C GLY A 183 -6.72 4.57 -12.23
N ASN A 184 -6.76 5.43 -11.21
CA ASN A 184 -6.42 6.86 -11.36
C ASN A 184 -4.91 7.16 -11.36
N SER A 185 -4.06 6.20 -11.00
CA SER A 185 -2.61 6.36 -10.94
C SER A 185 -1.91 5.06 -11.35
N THR A 186 -0.66 5.17 -11.82
CA THR A 186 0.26 4.05 -12.09
C THR A 186 1.28 3.84 -10.95
N VAL A 187 1.37 4.79 -10.01
CA VAL A 187 2.23 4.74 -8.83
C VAL A 187 1.43 5.18 -7.61
N VAL A 188 1.52 4.44 -6.51
CA VAL A 188 0.81 4.79 -5.26
C VAL A 188 1.75 4.63 -4.07
N SER A 189 1.81 5.64 -3.20
CA SER A 189 2.60 5.53 -1.98
C SER A 189 1.88 4.69 -0.93
N THR A 190 2.61 4.09 0.01
CA THR A 190 2.01 3.42 1.16
C THR A 190 1.10 4.38 1.91
N CYS A 191 -0.08 3.90 2.28
CA CYS A 191 -1.17 4.63 2.93
C CYS A 191 -1.80 5.77 2.10
N GLU A 192 -1.52 5.86 0.80
CA GLU A 192 -2.26 6.76 -0.08
C GLU A 192 -3.48 6.07 -0.69
N PRO A 193 -4.55 6.83 -0.99
CA PRO A 193 -5.71 6.31 -1.68
C PRO A 193 -5.40 6.02 -3.15
N TRP A 194 -5.79 4.83 -3.60
CA TRP A 194 -5.82 4.42 -4.99
C TRP A 194 -7.27 4.33 -5.45
N GLY A 195 -7.65 5.20 -6.38
CA GLY A 195 -9.00 5.28 -6.90
C GLY A 195 -9.20 4.32 -8.07
N LEU A 196 -10.19 3.46 -7.96
CA LEU A 196 -10.62 2.51 -8.97
C LEU A 196 -12.00 2.88 -9.48
N ARG A 197 -12.17 2.84 -10.80
CA ARG A 197 -13.45 3.07 -11.47
C ARG A 197 -13.84 1.82 -12.24
N ILE A 198 -15.09 1.42 -12.08
CA ILE A 198 -15.70 0.26 -12.72
C ILE A 198 -16.78 0.80 -13.67
N ASP A 199 -16.64 0.48 -14.95
CA ASP A 199 -17.60 0.84 -15.98
C ASP A 199 -18.23 -0.44 -16.55
N GLY A 200 -19.56 -0.48 -16.72
CA GLY A 200 -20.33 -1.65 -17.19
C GLY A 200 -20.42 -2.82 -16.20
N GLY A 201 -20.87 -3.99 -16.66
CA GLY A 201 -21.15 -5.15 -15.81
C GLY A 201 -22.48 -5.06 -15.05
N GLU A 202 -22.76 -6.04 -14.19
CA GLU A 202 -23.95 -6.08 -13.32
C GLU A 202 -23.56 -6.05 -11.82
N PRO A 203 -23.89 -4.98 -11.06
CA PRO A 203 -23.55 -4.91 -9.64
C PRO A 203 -24.36 -5.91 -8.79
N PRO A 204 -23.93 -6.25 -7.55
CA PRO A 204 -22.73 -5.74 -6.86
C PRO A 204 -21.43 -6.32 -7.42
N TYR A 205 -20.38 -5.51 -7.39
CA TYR A 205 -19.05 -5.93 -7.83
C TYR A 205 -18.25 -6.51 -6.67
N THR A 206 -17.37 -7.47 -6.96
CA THR A 206 -16.32 -7.92 -6.03
C THR A 206 -14.96 -7.52 -6.58
N VAL A 207 -14.30 -6.60 -5.87
CA VAL A 207 -12.95 -6.15 -6.17
C VAL A 207 -11.95 -7.07 -5.48
N ILE A 208 -10.99 -7.58 -6.25
CA ILE A 208 -9.92 -8.47 -5.80
C ILE A 208 -8.62 -7.71 -5.94
N LEU A 209 -8.01 -7.40 -4.80
CA LEU A 209 -6.74 -6.69 -4.70
C LEU A 209 -5.64 -7.69 -4.42
N ALA A 210 -4.58 -7.65 -5.22
CA ALA A 210 -3.44 -8.52 -5.05
C ALA A 210 -2.16 -7.72 -5.22
N SER A 211 -1.17 -7.99 -4.37
CA SER A 211 0.17 -7.44 -4.51
C SER A 211 1.17 -8.57 -4.65
N THR A 212 2.25 -8.33 -5.40
CA THR A 212 3.38 -9.26 -5.43
C THR A 212 3.85 -9.55 -4.00
N GLY A 213 4.04 -10.84 -3.70
CA GLY A 213 4.53 -11.30 -2.40
C GLY A 213 3.50 -11.27 -1.26
N TRP A 214 2.24 -10.87 -1.51
CA TRP A 214 1.18 -11.07 -0.53
C TRP A 214 0.84 -12.54 -0.38
N ASN A 215 0.59 -12.94 0.87
CA ASN A 215 0.16 -14.30 1.20
C ASN A 215 -1.25 -14.60 0.68
N PHE A 216 -2.09 -13.58 0.45
CA PHE A 216 -3.46 -13.74 -0.01
C PHE A 216 -3.98 -12.45 -0.66
N PRO A 217 -4.91 -12.55 -1.62
CA PRO A 217 -5.61 -11.38 -2.14
C PRO A 217 -6.64 -10.86 -1.12
N THR A 218 -6.96 -9.57 -1.19
CA THR A 218 -8.05 -8.98 -0.43
C THR A 218 -9.29 -8.86 -1.32
N ASN A 219 -10.40 -9.47 -0.90
CA ASN A 219 -11.66 -9.42 -1.63
C ASN A 219 -12.61 -8.44 -0.94
N VAL A 220 -13.20 -7.52 -1.71
CA VAL A 220 -14.14 -6.51 -1.22
C VAL A 220 -15.37 -6.48 -2.12
N THR A 221 -16.53 -6.84 -1.58
CA THR A 221 -17.80 -6.68 -2.29
C THR A 221 -18.34 -5.27 -2.07
N LEU A 222 -18.62 -4.56 -3.15
CA LEU A 222 -19.13 -3.18 -3.12
C LEU A 222 -20.65 -3.15 -2.90
N GLY A 223 -21.19 -1.96 -2.62
CA GLY A 223 -22.63 -1.75 -2.57
C GLY A 223 -23.31 -2.00 -3.93
N PRO A 224 -24.64 -2.22 -3.95
CA PRO A 224 -25.38 -2.59 -5.16
C PRO A 224 -25.44 -1.49 -6.24
N MET A 225 -25.05 -0.26 -5.89
CA MET A 225 -25.01 0.87 -6.82
C MET A 225 -23.59 1.43 -6.99
N ASP A 226 -22.62 0.93 -6.23
CA ASP A 226 -21.27 1.49 -6.21
C ASP A 226 -20.50 1.09 -7.47
N SER A 227 -19.92 2.06 -8.15
CA SER A 227 -19.10 1.89 -9.36
C SER A 227 -17.68 2.44 -9.17
N VAL A 228 -17.38 2.98 -7.99
CA VAL A 228 -16.09 3.54 -7.62
C VAL A 228 -15.63 2.89 -6.32
N PHE A 229 -14.35 2.53 -6.24
CA PHE A 229 -13.73 2.02 -5.03
C PHE A 229 -12.42 2.75 -4.77
N THR A 230 -12.26 3.28 -3.57
CA THR A 230 -11.01 3.90 -3.11
C THR A 230 -10.32 2.95 -2.14
N PHE A 231 -9.19 2.38 -2.58
CA PHE A 231 -8.37 1.49 -1.76
C PHE A 231 -7.26 2.27 -1.07
N ILE A 232 -7.12 2.13 0.25
CA ILE A 232 -5.93 2.63 0.95
C ILE A 232 -4.79 1.65 0.72
N ASN A 233 -3.72 2.10 0.04
CA ASN A 233 -2.60 1.23 -0.28
C ASN A 233 -1.89 0.74 0.98
N ARG A 234 -2.10 -0.53 1.32
CA ARG A 234 -1.41 -1.23 2.44
C ARG A 234 -0.31 -2.18 1.95
N ALA A 235 0.12 -2.07 0.69
CA ALA A 235 1.24 -2.85 0.20
C ALA A 235 2.57 -2.22 0.62
N ALA A 236 3.55 -3.08 0.92
CA ALA A 236 4.93 -2.67 1.14
C ALA A 236 5.51 -2.00 -0.12
N PRO A 237 6.49 -1.08 0.01
CA PRO A 237 7.05 -0.39 -1.15
C PRO A 237 7.79 -1.35 -2.07
N MET A 238 7.97 -0.93 -3.34
CA MET A 238 8.63 -1.69 -4.40
C MET A 238 7.90 -2.97 -4.84
N GLN A 239 6.65 -3.16 -4.41
CA GLN A 239 5.75 -4.20 -4.91
C GLN A 239 4.90 -3.69 -6.06
N HIS A 240 4.27 -4.62 -6.79
CA HIS A 240 3.24 -4.31 -7.77
C HIS A 240 1.89 -4.71 -7.20
N LEU A 241 0.95 -3.77 -7.19
CA LEU A 241 -0.42 -3.94 -6.73
C LEU A 241 -1.35 -3.90 -7.96
N LEU A 242 -2.32 -4.80 -8.01
CA LEU A 242 -3.36 -4.82 -9.03
C LEU A 242 -4.75 -4.90 -8.42
N ALA A 243 -5.75 -4.55 -9.24
CA ALA A 243 -7.15 -4.71 -8.89
C ALA A 243 -7.90 -5.39 -10.05
N ALA A 244 -8.48 -6.55 -9.77
CA ALA A 244 -9.41 -7.22 -10.68
C ALA A 244 -10.84 -7.11 -10.13
N VAL A 245 -11.83 -7.21 -11.00
CA VAL A 245 -13.24 -7.08 -10.60
C VAL A 245 -14.07 -8.17 -11.24
N THR A 246 -14.91 -8.82 -10.43
CA THR A 246 -16.03 -9.61 -10.92
C THR A 246 -17.35 -8.90 -10.69
N ASP A 247 -18.31 -9.12 -11.58
CA ASP A 247 -19.69 -8.67 -11.41
C ASP A 247 -20.55 -9.76 -10.72
N ALA A 248 -21.83 -9.46 -10.47
CA ALA A 248 -22.76 -10.38 -9.81
C ALA A 248 -23.00 -11.68 -10.60
N THR A 249 -22.73 -11.68 -11.91
CA THR A 249 -22.84 -12.85 -12.79
C THR A 249 -21.56 -13.70 -12.80
N GLY A 250 -20.50 -13.25 -12.12
CA GLY A 250 -19.20 -13.90 -12.10
C GLY A 250 -18.33 -13.62 -13.33
N ARG A 251 -18.73 -12.66 -14.17
CA ARG A 251 -17.90 -12.21 -15.30
C ARG A 251 -16.78 -11.34 -14.77
N TRP A 252 -15.62 -11.37 -15.44
CA TRP A 252 -14.48 -10.53 -15.11
C TRP A 252 -14.45 -9.25 -15.95
N ALA A 253 -14.05 -8.14 -15.32
CA ALA A 253 -13.74 -6.89 -16.02
C ALA A 253 -12.40 -6.99 -16.76
N SER A 254 -12.31 -6.30 -17.90
CA SER A 254 -11.03 -6.04 -18.58
C SER A 254 -10.29 -4.85 -17.94
N GLY A 255 -9.08 -4.54 -18.43
CA GLY A 255 -8.39 -3.29 -18.11
C GLY A 255 -7.68 -3.27 -16.75
N ILE A 256 -7.38 -4.43 -16.16
CA ILE A 256 -6.77 -4.54 -14.82
C ILE A 256 -5.65 -3.50 -14.63
N PRO A 257 -5.84 -2.49 -13.76
CA PRO A 257 -4.80 -1.53 -13.50
C PRO A 257 -3.71 -2.19 -12.64
N LEU A 258 -2.45 -1.99 -13.05
CA LEU A 258 -1.26 -2.43 -12.35
C LEU A 258 -0.48 -1.19 -11.90
N VAL A 259 -0.22 -1.08 -10.60
CA VAL A 259 0.48 0.07 -10.02
C VAL A 259 1.72 -0.35 -9.27
N LYS A 260 2.76 0.47 -9.37
CA LYS A 260 3.97 0.32 -8.56
C LYS A 260 3.79 1.02 -7.22
N THR A 261 4.13 0.33 -6.15
CA THR A 261 4.05 0.88 -4.80
C THR A 261 5.36 1.56 -4.41
N ILE A 262 5.28 2.70 -3.73
CA ILE A 262 6.41 3.46 -3.17
C ILE A 262 6.13 3.82 -1.71
N GLY A 263 7.07 4.44 -1.00
CA GLY A 263 6.82 4.98 0.35
C GLY A 263 7.38 4.11 1.48
N SER A 264 6.63 4.02 2.58
CA SER A 264 7.07 3.41 3.85
C SER A 264 6.76 1.92 3.94
N TRP A 265 7.56 1.17 4.70
CA TRP A 265 7.26 -0.22 5.07
C TRP A 265 6.18 -0.35 6.15
N ASP A 266 5.78 0.76 6.78
CA ASP A 266 4.62 0.81 7.67
C ASP A 266 3.32 0.73 6.85
N THR A 267 2.63 -0.40 6.95
CA THR A 267 1.42 -0.74 6.19
C THR A 267 0.15 -0.73 7.03
N GLU A 268 0.22 -0.32 8.30
CA GLU A 268 -0.94 -0.32 9.19
C GLU A 268 -1.97 0.74 8.78
N CYS A 269 -1.49 1.89 8.27
CA CYS A 269 -2.31 3.00 7.80
C CYS A 269 -3.43 3.38 8.79
N THR A 270 -3.08 3.50 10.07
CA THR A 270 -4.02 3.69 11.18
C THR A 270 -5.00 4.85 10.92
N GLY A 271 -6.29 4.56 11.07
CA GLY A 271 -7.38 5.52 10.88
C GLY A 271 -7.82 5.72 9.42
N MET A 272 -7.14 5.08 8.46
CA MET A 272 -7.53 5.13 7.04
C MET A 272 -8.30 3.86 6.64
N VAL A 273 -9.45 4.07 6.01
CA VAL A 273 -10.38 3.01 5.63
C VAL A 273 -10.69 3.14 4.14
N SER A 274 -10.61 2.01 3.43
CA SER A 274 -11.05 1.93 2.04
C SER A 274 -12.57 2.11 1.95
N SER A 275 -13.06 2.73 0.89
CA SER A 275 -14.48 3.10 0.76
C SER A 275 -14.98 2.90 -0.67
N SER A 276 -16.29 2.71 -0.83
CA SER A 276 -16.97 2.57 -2.12
C SER A 276 -18.02 3.68 -2.31
N GLY A 277 -18.39 3.94 -3.56
CA GLY A 277 -19.42 4.93 -3.90
C GLY A 277 -19.74 4.99 -5.39
N THR A 278 -20.54 5.98 -5.79
CA THR A 278 -20.99 6.18 -7.19
C THR A 278 -20.20 7.26 -7.93
N ASP A 279 -19.66 8.24 -7.21
CA ASP A 279 -19.02 9.43 -7.79
C ASP A 279 -17.51 9.45 -7.57
N LEU A 280 -16.77 9.80 -8.63
CA LEU A 280 -15.32 9.96 -8.60
C LEU A 280 -14.85 11.18 -7.82
N SER A 281 -15.75 12.07 -7.39
CA SER A 281 -15.41 13.29 -6.64
C SER A 281 -14.66 13.00 -5.34
N PHE A 282 -14.74 11.77 -4.84
CA PHE A 282 -14.00 11.31 -3.67
C PHE A 282 -12.49 11.17 -3.90
N ILE A 283 -12.06 10.93 -5.15
CA ILE A 283 -10.66 10.64 -5.48
C ILE A 283 -9.82 11.94 -5.56
N SER A 284 -10.43 13.09 -5.86
CA SER A 284 -9.71 14.36 -5.98
C SER A 284 -9.42 15.06 -4.64
N SER A 285 -10.02 14.61 -3.53
CA SER A 285 -9.69 15.13 -2.20
C SER A 285 -8.47 14.43 -1.60
N SER A 286 -7.37 14.36 -2.35
CA SER A 286 -6.08 13.95 -1.77
C SER A 286 -5.79 14.83 -0.55
N PRO A 287 -5.50 14.25 0.63
CA PRO A 287 -5.17 15.01 1.84
C PRO A 287 -3.78 15.68 1.77
N SER A 288 -3.20 15.84 0.58
CA SER A 288 -1.86 16.38 0.32
C SER A 288 -1.68 17.85 0.76
N SER A 289 -2.71 18.51 1.26
CA SER A 289 -2.61 19.84 1.87
C SER A 289 -2.73 19.87 3.40
N ARG A 290 -3.02 18.74 4.09
CA ARG A 290 -3.15 18.77 5.56
C ARG A 290 -1.87 18.45 6.33
N SER A 291 -0.84 17.85 5.72
CA SER A 291 0.43 17.61 6.44
C SER A 291 1.44 18.77 6.35
N THR A 292 1.32 19.68 5.37
CA THR A 292 2.19 20.88 5.31
C THR A 292 1.73 21.98 6.26
N ASP A 293 0.47 21.99 6.70
CA ASP A 293 -0.01 23.01 7.64
C ASP A 293 0.47 22.75 9.08
N MET A 294 0.73 21.48 9.46
CA MET A 294 1.40 21.21 10.74
C MET A 294 2.87 21.62 10.70
N HIS A 295 3.59 21.43 9.58
CA HIS A 295 4.98 21.89 9.50
C HIS A 295 5.09 23.43 9.50
N ARG A 296 4.15 24.14 8.84
CA ARG A 296 4.07 25.61 8.95
C ARG A 296 3.73 26.08 10.37
N ARG A 297 2.82 25.41 11.09
CA ARG A 297 2.51 25.76 12.49
C ARG A 297 3.69 25.48 13.43
N THR A 298 4.45 24.41 13.22
CA THR A 298 5.65 24.11 14.03
C THR A 298 6.79 25.09 13.76
N VAL A 299 6.97 25.54 12.51
CA VAL A 299 7.97 26.57 12.16
C VAL A 299 7.58 27.95 12.71
N ILE A 300 6.29 28.32 12.71
CA ILE A 300 5.84 29.58 13.31
C ILE A 300 5.98 29.55 14.84
N ALA A 301 5.67 28.42 15.48
CA ALA A 301 5.83 28.26 16.93
C ALA A 301 7.30 28.37 17.37
N SER A 302 8.26 27.82 16.60
CA SER A 302 9.68 27.90 16.95
C SER A 302 10.24 29.34 16.86
N LEU A 303 9.78 30.13 15.88
CA LEU A 303 10.17 31.54 15.74
C LEU A 303 9.67 32.39 16.91
N ILE A 304 8.44 32.16 17.40
CA ILE A 304 7.88 32.90 18.54
C ILE A 304 8.65 32.57 19.82
N VAL A 305 8.99 31.30 20.06
CA VAL A 305 9.77 30.89 21.23
C VAL A 305 11.18 31.48 21.19
N ALA A 306 11.85 31.45 20.03
CA ALA A 306 13.17 32.07 19.88
C ALA A 306 13.13 33.59 20.11
N ALA A 307 12.11 34.28 19.59
CA ALA A 307 11.93 35.71 19.81
C ALA A 307 11.66 36.06 21.29
N LEU A 308 10.86 35.24 22.00
CA LEU A 308 10.61 35.41 23.43
C LEU A 308 11.89 35.22 24.26
N ILE A 309 12.71 34.22 23.95
CA ILE A 309 14.00 34.00 24.63
C ILE A 309 14.93 35.20 24.42
N LEU A 310 15.02 35.74 23.20
CA LEU A 310 15.81 36.93 22.89
C LEU A 310 15.34 38.17 23.68
N LEU A 311 14.01 38.38 23.78
CA LEU A 311 13.44 39.47 24.56
C LEU A 311 13.71 39.32 26.07
N CYS A 312 13.61 38.09 26.59
CA CYS A 312 13.95 37.81 27.99
C CYS A 312 15.43 38.07 28.29
N LEU A 313 16.35 37.65 27.41
CA LEU A 313 17.79 37.90 27.56
C LEU A 313 18.10 39.40 27.52
N ALA A 314 17.49 40.14 26.60
CA ALA A 314 17.63 41.60 26.53
C ALA A 314 17.12 42.28 27.81
N GLY A 315 15.98 41.83 28.35
CA GLY A 315 15.42 42.31 29.62
C GLY A 315 16.36 42.09 30.81
N ILE A 316 16.98 40.90 30.90
CA ILE A 316 17.95 40.56 31.95
C ILE A 316 19.18 41.45 31.85
N LEU A 317 19.72 41.67 30.65
CA LEU A 317 20.88 42.54 30.43
C LEU A 317 20.60 44.00 30.82
N VAL A 318 19.43 44.54 30.45
CA VAL A 318 19.02 45.90 30.83
C VAL A 318 18.83 46.03 32.34
N TRP A 319 18.21 45.03 32.97
CA TRP A 319 18.04 45.01 34.43
C TRP A 319 19.39 44.96 35.16
N TRP A 320 20.31 44.10 34.71
CA TRP A 320 21.64 43.98 35.29
C TRP A 320 22.44 45.28 35.14
N TRP A 321 22.39 45.91 33.97
CA TRP A 321 23.03 47.20 33.73
C TRP A 321 22.46 48.32 34.61
N ARG A 322 21.13 48.39 34.76
CA ARG A 322 20.48 49.34 35.68
C ARG A 322 20.89 49.10 37.13
N ARG A 323 20.98 47.84 37.56
CA ARG A 323 21.44 47.50 38.92
C ARG A 323 22.89 47.93 39.15
N ARG A 324 23.78 47.71 38.17
CA ARG A 324 25.18 48.11 38.25
C ARG A 324 25.36 49.63 38.30
N ARG A 325 24.55 50.39 37.57
CA ARG A 325 24.51 51.86 37.67
C ARG A 325 24.07 52.35 39.05
N ARG A 326 23.11 51.69 39.69
CA ARG A 326 22.71 52.04 41.07
C ARG A 326 23.85 51.81 42.07
N ALA A 327 24.61 50.72 41.92
CA ALA A 327 25.78 50.46 42.76
C ALA A 327 26.90 51.49 42.53
N HIS A 328 27.21 51.85 41.28
CA HIS A 328 28.20 52.90 40.99
C HIS A 328 27.77 54.27 41.52
N ASN A 329 26.50 54.65 41.37
CA ASN A 329 26.01 55.93 41.89
C ASN A 329 26.02 55.97 43.43
N ALA A 330 25.83 54.83 44.11
CA ALA A 330 25.97 54.75 45.57
C ALA A 330 27.43 54.95 46.02
N VAL A 331 28.40 54.35 45.31
CA VAL A 331 29.84 54.56 45.59
C VAL A 331 30.28 56.00 45.31
N VAL A 332 29.77 56.65 44.25
CA VAL A 332 30.08 58.06 43.95
C VAL A 332 29.44 59.01 44.98
N ALA A 333 28.28 58.67 45.53
CA ALA A 333 27.68 59.41 46.65
C ALA A 333 28.50 59.29 47.95
N GLU A 334 29.22 58.18 48.14
CA GLU A 334 30.10 57.97 49.30
C GLU A 334 31.45 58.69 49.14
N ILE A 335 32.00 58.77 47.92
CA ILE A 335 33.25 59.50 47.63
C ILE A 335 33.08 61.03 47.72
N SER A 336 31.86 61.56 47.56
CA SER A 336 31.58 62.99 47.75
C SER A 336 31.39 63.40 49.22
N ALA A 337 31.46 62.45 50.16
CA ALA A 337 31.41 62.70 51.61
C ALA A 337 32.78 62.64 52.29
N VAL A 338 33.87 62.41 51.56
CA VAL A 338 35.23 62.40 52.12
C VAL A 338 35.84 63.79 51.98
N SER A 339 36.01 64.47 53.12
CA SER A 339 36.68 65.77 53.20
C SER A 339 38.15 65.68 52.78
N PRO A 340 38.69 66.71 52.13
CA PRO A 340 40.06 66.70 51.61
C PRO A 340 41.06 67.05 52.72
N PHE A 341 41.34 66.12 53.64
CA PHE A 341 42.51 66.20 54.52
C PHE A 341 42.89 64.78 54.95
N ASP A 342 43.89 64.22 54.27
CA ASP A 342 45.01 63.49 54.87
C ASP A 342 45.84 62.86 53.75
N TYR A 343 46.59 63.74 53.07
CA TYR A 343 47.79 63.37 52.36
C TYR A 343 48.91 63.30 53.39
N LEU A 344 49.48 62.11 53.60
CA LEU A 344 50.86 61.79 54.01
C LEU A 344 50.85 60.62 55.00
N THR A 345 51.81 59.70 54.82
CA THR A 345 51.94 58.34 55.41
C THR A 345 51.13 57.33 54.58
N ILE A 346 51.69 56.32 53.92
CA ILE A 346 52.91 55.54 54.20
C ILE A 346 53.50 55.09 52.85
N TYR A 347 54.64 55.67 52.48
CA TYR A 347 55.65 54.99 51.68
C TYR A 347 56.55 54.25 52.66
N ALA A 348 56.46 52.92 52.72
CA ALA A 348 57.55 52.04 53.12
C ALA A 348 57.07 50.58 52.98
N GLU A 349 57.95 49.74 52.46
CA GLU A 349 57.86 48.27 52.43
C GLU A 349 56.89 47.71 51.37
N ARG A 350 57.31 46.89 50.39
CA ARG A 350 58.40 45.93 50.39
C ARG A 350 58.68 45.50 48.94
N GLN A 351 59.93 45.64 48.50
CA GLN A 351 60.48 44.90 47.38
C GLN A 351 60.67 43.44 47.78
N THR A 352 60.32 42.50 46.89
CA THR A 352 61.12 41.33 46.50
C THR A 352 60.42 40.59 45.35
N ALA A 353 61.17 40.39 44.27
CA ALA A 353 60.84 39.66 43.03
C ALA A 353 60.70 38.12 43.29
N PRO A 354 60.44 37.20 42.31
CA PRO A 354 61.05 37.16 40.97
C PRO A 354 60.19 36.68 39.78
N ASN A 355 60.82 36.83 38.61
CA ASN A 355 60.48 36.41 37.25
C ASN A 355 60.22 34.91 37.07
N GLU A 356 59.29 34.58 36.16
CA GLU A 356 59.30 33.36 35.32
C GLU A 356 58.27 33.60 34.19
N PHE A 357 58.63 34.05 32.99
CA PHE A 357 59.25 33.35 31.85
C PHE A 357 58.55 32.03 31.47
N ALA A 358 57.68 32.06 30.46
CA ALA A 358 57.53 31.00 29.43
C ALA A 358 56.52 31.40 28.35
N GLU A 359 57.00 31.65 27.13
CA GLU A 359 56.24 31.36 25.90
C GLU A 359 55.98 29.84 25.80
N PRO A 360 55.02 29.40 24.97
CA PRO A 360 55.52 28.86 23.71
C PRO A 360 54.64 29.15 22.48
N SER A 361 55.35 29.40 21.38
CA SER A 361 54.95 29.08 20.02
C SER A 361 55.04 27.56 19.81
N VAL A 362 54.03 26.93 19.20
CA VAL A 362 54.17 25.59 18.57
C VAL A 362 53.34 25.50 17.30
N VAL A 363 54.06 25.35 16.20
CA VAL A 363 53.64 24.75 14.93
C VAL A 363 53.88 23.23 15.01
N SER A 364 52.88 22.41 14.64
CA SER A 364 53.04 21.05 14.07
C SER A 364 51.67 20.65 13.46
N VAL A 365 51.50 20.22 12.20
CA VAL A 365 52.16 19.20 11.35
C VAL A 365 51.77 17.77 11.75
N TRP A 366 50.95 17.16 10.88
CA TRP A 366 50.63 15.72 10.64
C TRP A 366 49.57 15.01 11.50
N SER A 367 48.54 14.46 10.85
CA SER A 367 48.52 13.01 10.56
C SER A 367 47.31 12.58 9.71
N SER A 368 47.63 11.77 8.70
CA SER A 368 46.75 11.01 7.83
C SER A 368 45.95 9.96 8.61
N ALA A 369 44.64 9.88 8.38
CA ALA A 369 43.85 8.67 8.66
C ALA A 369 43.38 8.08 7.32
N ARG A 370 44.25 7.23 6.79
CA ARG A 370 44.02 6.33 5.66
C ARG A 370 43.29 5.09 6.21
N SER A 371 41.98 4.95 5.98
CA SER A 371 41.30 3.67 6.20
C SER A 371 41.59 2.74 5.03
N LYS A 372 42.36 1.68 5.33
CA LYS A 372 42.60 0.52 4.50
C LYS A 372 41.28 -0.24 4.30
N LEU A 373 40.87 -0.43 3.04
CA LEU A 373 40.03 -1.56 2.66
C LEU A 373 40.97 -2.69 2.18
N PRO A 374 40.79 -3.93 2.64
CA PRO A 374 41.57 -5.07 2.19
C PRO A 374 41.05 -5.57 0.83
N GLY A 375 41.94 -5.62 -0.17
CA GLY A 375 41.80 -6.57 -1.26
C GLY A 375 42.11 -7.99 -0.77
N PRO A 376 41.59 -9.02 -1.44
CA PRO A 376 42.48 -9.94 -2.17
C PRO A 376 41.79 -10.53 -3.44
N PRO A 377 42.43 -11.47 -4.17
CA PRO A 377 43.62 -11.29 -4.98
C PRO A 377 43.37 -11.66 -6.46
N HIS A 378 44.34 -11.32 -7.30
CA HIS A 378 44.44 -11.75 -8.69
C HIS A 378 44.44 -13.29 -8.86
N GLY A 379 43.74 -13.74 -9.90
CA GLY A 379 44.36 -14.49 -10.99
C GLY A 379 44.16 -16.00 -11.01
N VAL A 380 43.23 -16.46 -11.87
CA VAL A 380 43.43 -17.63 -12.75
C VAL A 380 42.70 -17.38 -14.07
N SER A 381 43.46 -17.16 -15.14
CA SER A 381 43.16 -17.65 -16.50
C SER A 381 43.98 -18.95 -16.66
N PRO A 382 43.76 -19.88 -17.62
CA PRO A 382 42.98 -19.80 -18.86
C PRO A 382 42.13 -21.07 -19.15
N GLN A 383 41.25 -21.06 -20.16
CA GLN A 383 41.15 -22.16 -21.16
C GLN A 383 40.08 -21.87 -22.22
N SER A 384 40.53 -21.83 -23.47
CA SER A 384 39.81 -22.21 -24.68
C SER A 384 39.49 -23.72 -24.66
N ASP A 385 38.69 -24.15 -25.65
CA ASP A 385 38.27 -25.54 -25.97
C ASP A 385 36.90 -25.87 -25.34
N GLU A 386 35.89 -26.43 -25.99
CA GLU A 386 35.72 -27.02 -27.31
C GLU A 386 34.20 -27.17 -27.53
N MET A 387 33.74 -27.03 -28.77
CA MET A 387 32.36 -27.24 -29.21
C MET A 387 32.21 -28.70 -29.67
N PRO A 388 31.22 -29.48 -29.21
CA PRO A 388 30.83 -30.71 -29.89
C PRO A 388 29.56 -30.54 -30.75
N PRO A 389 29.42 -31.38 -31.80
CA PRO A 389 28.51 -31.21 -32.93
C PRO A 389 27.05 -31.63 -32.64
N PRO A 390 26.12 -31.34 -33.57
CA PRO A 390 24.73 -31.76 -33.46
C PRO A 390 24.61 -33.26 -33.81
N TYR A 391 23.72 -33.96 -33.10
CA TYR A 391 23.20 -35.24 -33.56
C TYR A 391 21.73 -35.12 -33.94
N ALA A 392 21.51 -35.48 -35.20
CA ALA A 392 20.38 -36.15 -35.86
C ALA A 392 19.09 -36.37 -35.08
#